data_AF-A0A940FRJ5-F1
#
_entry.id   AF-A0A940FRJ5-F1
#
_cell.length_a   1.000
_cell.length_b   1.000
_cell.length_c   1.000
_cell.angle_alpha   90.00
_cell.angle_beta   90.00
_cell.angle_gamma   90.00
#
_symmetry.space_group_name_H-M   'P 1'
#
loop_
_entity.id
_entity.type
_entity.pdbx_description
1 polymer ?
#
loop_
_entity_poly.entity_id
_entity_poly.type
_entity_poly.pdbx_seq_one_letter_code
_entity_poly.pdbx_strand_id
1 'polypeptide(L)'
;MAEESRFGTEMRGYRRDEVDRALADLKARADRAASERATAQKEVQRLLAVNEDLQAELDEIGRPTYAGLGSRLESTLRIAEEQATKLIGQADIDAQALRAAASGEVAAARAEAEDAAKRQVAEATKRAEQIVATATTNAEALRSRAEQDARLAVETATQEAATLRGGASTEAAELRATAQREAAAAVAAAQKQAAE
;
A
#
# COMPACT_ATOMS: atom_id res chain seq x y z
N MET A 1 -92.34 -13.62 -36.99
CA MET A 1 -93.81 -13.58 -36.88
C MET A 1 -94.26 -12.29 -37.55
N ALA A 2 -94.80 -12.37 -38.75
CA ALA A 2 -95.31 -11.19 -39.46
C ALA A 2 -96.77 -10.99 -39.03
N GLU A 3 -97.06 -9.89 -38.34
CA GLU A 3 -98.43 -9.43 -38.14
C GLU A 3 -98.98 -9.00 -39.51
N GLU A 4 -99.83 -9.82 -40.12
CA GLU A 4 -100.67 -9.40 -41.23
C GLU A 4 -101.62 -8.30 -40.73
N SER A 5 -101.28 -7.04 -40.96
CA SER A 5 -102.13 -5.90 -40.67
C SER A 5 -103.37 -5.97 -41.57
N ARG A 6 -104.48 -6.48 -41.03
CA ARG A 6 -105.78 -6.55 -41.70
C ARG A 6 -106.41 -5.17 -41.70
N PHE A 7 -106.15 -4.38 -42.74
CA PHE A 7 -106.86 -3.13 -43.00
C PHE A 7 -108.37 -3.39 -43.17
N GLY A 8 -109.23 -2.64 -42.50
CA GLY A 8 -110.68 -2.70 -42.73
C GLY A 8 -111.06 -2.25 -44.14
N THR A 9 -112.11 -2.81 -44.72
CA THR A 9 -112.60 -2.48 -46.08
C THR A 9 -113.87 -1.62 -46.05
N GLU A 10 -113.94 -0.62 -46.93
CA GLU A 10 -115.16 0.12 -47.29
C GLU A 10 -115.53 -0.19 -48.75
N MET A 11 -116.76 0.14 -49.17
CA MET A 11 -117.46 -0.45 -50.34
C MET A 11 -116.68 -0.63 -51.66
N ARG A 12 -115.52 0.01 -51.86
CA ARG A 12 -114.59 -0.26 -52.98
C ARG A 12 -113.08 -0.08 -52.63
N GLY A 13 -112.64 -0.30 -51.40
CA GLY A 13 -111.21 -0.17 -51.02
C GLY A 13 -110.87 -0.35 -49.53
N TYR A 14 -109.59 -0.20 -49.17
CA TYR A 14 -109.14 -0.21 -47.77
C TYR A 14 -109.44 1.14 -47.08
N ARG A 15 -109.65 1.11 -45.76
CA ARG A 15 -109.84 2.32 -44.93
C ARG A 15 -108.59 3.19 -44.96
N ARG A 16 -108.75 4.37 -45.56
CA ARG A 16 -107.66 5.34 -45.78
C ARG A 16 -106.92 5.69 -44.49
N ASP A 17 -107.64 5.94 -43.39
CA ASP A 17 -107.03 6.34 -42.10
C ASP A 17 -106.22 5.22 -41.42
N GLU A 18 -106.53 3.94 -41.69
CA GLU A 18 -105.77 2.80 -41.17
C GLU A 18 -104.51 2.56 -42.03
N VAL A 19 -104.63 2.72 -43.35
CA VAL A 19 -103.50 2.65 -44.29
C VAL A 19 -102.52 3.80 -44.08
N ASP A 20 -103.00 5.03 -43.91
CA ASP A 20 -102.16 6.21 -43.69
C ASP A 20 -101.37 6.09 -42.38
N ARG A 21 -101.97 5.51 -41.32
CA ARG A 21 -101.27 5.21 -40.05
C ARG A 21 -100.22 4.12 -40.21
N ALA A 22 -100.50 3.04 -40.95
CA ALA A 22 -99.52 1.98 -41.19
C ALA A 22 -98.36 2.45 -42.08
N LEU A 23 -98.64 3.30 -43.08
CA LEU A 23 -97.60 3.95 -43.91
C LEU A 23 -96.75 4.90 -43.09
N ALA A 24 -97.34 5.66 -42.16
CA ALA A 24 -96.62 6.53 -41.25
C ALA A 24 -95.71 5.74 -40.29
N ASP A 25 -96.19 4.62 -39.73
CA ASP A 25 -95.37 3.75 -38.88
C ASP A 25 -94.26 3.06 -39.68
N LEU A 26 -94.55 2.56 -40.89
CA LEU A 26 -93.53 1.99 -41.77
C LEU A 26 -92.45 3.01 -42.13
N LYS A 27 -92.84 4.25 -42.43
CA LYS A 27 -91.91 5.35 -42.68
C LYS A 27 -91.06 5.65 -41.45
N ALA A 28 -91.66 5.73 -40.27
CA ALA A 28 -90.94 5.94 -39.02
C ALA A 28 -89.98 4.77 -38.68
N ARG A 29 -90.32 3.53 -39.05
CA ARG A 29 -89.44 2.38 -38.94
C ARG A 29 -88.30 2.42 -39.96
N ALA A 30 -88.58 2.83 -41.20
CA ALA A 30 -87.57 3.01 -42.24
C ALA A 30 -86.56 4.10 -41.88
N ASP A 31 -87.04 5.23 -41.34
CA ASP A 31 -86.19 6.33 -40.87
C ASP A 31 -85.32 5.90 -39.68
N ARG A 32 -85.89 5.14 -38.73
CA ARG A 32 -85.14 4.53 -37.62
C ARG A 32 -84.06 3.58 -38.11
N ALA A 33 -84.41 2.64 -39.00
CA ALA A 33 -83.45 1.69 -39.58
C ALA A 33 -82.34 2.40 -40.38
N ALA A 34 -82.66 3.49 -41.07
CA ALA A 34 -81.67 4.31 -41.78
C ALA A 34 -80.69 4.99 -40.80
N SER A 35 -81.20 5.52 -39.68
CA SER A 35 -80.37 6.12 -38.63
C SER A 35 -79.47 5.10 -37.93
N GLU A 36 -80.01 3.92 -37.60
CA GLU A 36 -79.25 2.82 -37.03
C GLU A 36 -78.14 2.35 -37.97
N ARG A 37 -78.46 2.19 -39.26
CA ARG A 37 -77.46 1.84 -40.29
C ARG A 37 -76.36 2.89 -40.40
N ALA A 38 -76.71 4.17 -40.41
CA ALA A 38 -75.72 5.25 -40.46
C ALA A 38 -74.79 5.23 -39.23
N THR A 39 -75.34 4.90 -38.06
CA THR A 39 -74.57 4.79 -36.81
C THR A 39 -73.64 3.57 -36.83
N ALA A 40 -74.14 2.42 -37.28
CA ALA A 40 -73.35 1.21 -37.45
C ALA A 40 -72.21 1.40 -38.46
N GLN A 41 -72.45 2.12 -39.56
CA GLN A 41 -71.42 2.42 -40.55
C GLN A 41 -70.30 3.30 -39.97
N LYS A 42 -70.64 4.31 -39.16
CA LYS A 42 -69.63 5.11 -38.46
C LYS A 42 -68.81 4.27 -37.48
N GLU A 43 -69.46 3.37 -36.76
CA GLU A 43 -68.77 2.48 -35.82
C GLU A 43 -67.84 1.50 -36.54
N VAL A 44 -68.27 0.93 -37.67
CA VAL A 44 -67.41 0.09 -38.52
C VAL A 44 -66.19 0.86 -39.01
N GLN A 45 -66.35 2.11 -39.46
CA GLN A 45 -65.21 2.94 -39.88
C GLN A 45 -64.26 3.22 -38.71
N ARG A 46 -64.79 3.52 -37.52
CA ARG A 46 -63.99 3.71 -36.30
C ARG A 46 -63.21 2.45 -35.93
N LEU A 47 -63.86 1.30 -35.97
CA LEU A 47 -63.24 0.02 -35.67
C LEU A 47 -62.17 -0.37 -36.70
N LEU A 48 -62.38 -0.06 -37.98
CA LEU A 48 -61.37 -0.27 -39.02
C LEU A 48 -60.14 0.62 -38.79
N ALA A 49 -60.33 1.90 -38.48
CA ALA A 49 -59.20 2.80 -38.16
C ALA A 49 -58.41 2.30 -36.95
N VAL A 50 -59.09 1.89 -35.88
CA VAL A 50 -58.43 1.30 -34.70
C VAL A 50 -57.74 -0.01 -35.06
N ASN A 51 -58.31 -0.82 -35.97
CA ASN A 51 -57.68 -2.05 -36.40
C ASN A 51 -56.40 -1.79 -37.22
N GLU A 52 -56.41 -0.79 -38.10
CA GLU A 52 -55.23 -0.35 -38.84
C GLU A 52 -54.14 0.19 -37.90
N ASP A 53 -54.51 1.02 -36.92
CA ASP A 53 -53.58 1.52 -35.90
C ASP A 53 -52.96 0.38 -35.07
N LEU A 54 -53.78 -0.57 -34.61
CA LEU A 54 -53.31 -1.74 -33.87
C LEU A 54 -52.46 -2.67 -34.75
N GLN A 55 -52.78 -2.83 -36.03
CA GLN A 55 -51.96 -3.60 -36.96
C GLN A 55 -50.60 -2.92 -37.18
N ALA A 56 -50.55 -1.59 -37.28
CA ALA A 56 -49.31 -0.84 -37.38
C ALA A 56 -48.44 -0.96 -36.12
N GLU A 57 -49.04 -0.88 -34.93
CA GLU A 57 -48.34 -1.09 -33.65
C GLU A 57 -47.84 -2.55 -33.51
N LEU A 58 -48.65 -3.52 -33.95
CA LEU A 58 -48.27 -4.93 -33.95
C LEU A 58 -47.15 -5.23 -34.96
N ASP A 59 -47.14 -4.58 -36.12
CA ASP A 59 -46.06 -4.67 -37.12
C ASP A 59 -44.76 -4.04 -36.59
N GLU A 60 -44.84 -2.94 -35.83
CA GLU A 60 -43.70 -2.32 -35.15
C GLU A 60 -43.08 -3.26 -34.10
N ILE A 61 -43.91 -4.02 -33.37
CA ILE A 61 -43.47 -4.99 -32.37
C ILE A 61 -43.03 -6.32 -33.02
N GLY A 62 -43.72 -6.77 -34.06
CA GLY A 62 -43.52 -8.08 -34.70
C GLY A 62 -42.42 -8.11 -35.77
N ARG A 63 -42.03 -6.94 -36.31
CA ARG A 63 -40.95 -6.79 -37.29
C ARG A 63 -40.04 -5.61 -36.93
N PRO A 64 -39.17 -5.72 -35.90
CA PRO A 64 -38.03 -4.83 -35.81
C PRO A 64 -37.22 -4.99 -37.10
N THR A 65 -37.26 -4.00 -37.99
CA THR A 65 -36.57 -4.08 -39.27
C THR A 65 -35.09 -4.37 -39.05
N TYR A 66 -34.46 -5.18 -39.91
CA TYR A 66 -33.01 -5.44 -39.87
C TYR A 66 -32.18 -4.14 -39.77
N ALA A 67 -32.71 -3.03 -40.30
CA ALA A 67 -32.16 -1.69 -40.16
C ALA A 67 -32.18 -1.15 -38.70
N GLY A 68 -33.27 -1.36 -37.94
CA GLY A 68 -33.38 -0.96 -36.54
C GLY A 68 -32.47 -1.75 -35.60
N LEU A 69 -32.31 -3.05 -35.83
CA LEU A 69 -31.32 -3.89 -35.14
C LEU A 69 -29.88 -3.44 -35.42
N GLY A 70 -29.57 -3.06 -36.66
CA GLY A 70 -28.27 -2.48 -37.04
C GLY A 70 -27.98 -1.16 -36.31
N SER A 71 -28.96 -0.25 -36.25
CA SER A 71 -28.79 1.05 -35.56
C SER A 71 -28.59 0.91 -34.04
N ARG A 72 -29.31 -0.02 -33.39
CA ARG A 72 -29.11 -0.31 -31.97
C ARG A 72 -27.75 -0.98 -31.73
N LEU A 73 -27.36 -1.93 -32.59
CA LEU A 73 -26.04 -2.57 -32.50
C LEU A 73 -24.91 -1.55 -32.67
N GLU A 74 -25.00 -0.68 -33.66
CA GLU A 74 -24.04 0.42 -33.88
C GLU A 74 -23.98 1.34 -32.67
N SER A 75 -25.13 1.74 -32.11
CA SER A 75 -25.15 2.56 -30.90
C SER A 75 -24.52 1.86 -29.70
N THR A 76 -24.74 0.55 -29.53
CA THR A 76 -24.11 -0.21 -28.44
C THR A 76 -22.61 -0.37 -28.64
N LEU A 77 -22.16 -0.61 -29.88
CA LEU A 77 -20.74 -0.71 -30.22
C LEU A 77 -20.04 0.63 -30.02
N ARG A 78 -20.65 1.74 -30.44
CA ARG A 78 -20.10 3.09 -30.21
C ARG A 78 -19.98 3.40 -28.72
N ILE A 79 -20.99 3.09 -27.92
CA ILE A 79 -20.93 3.29 -26.46
C ILE A 79 -19.85 2.39 -25.85
N ALA A 80 -19.75 1.14 -26.28
CA ALA A 80 -18.73 0.21 -25.81
C ALA A 80 -17.32 0.66 -26.18
N GLU A 81 -17.12 1.20 -27.39
CA GLU A 81 -15.85 1.76 -27.84
C GLU A 81 -15.48 3.00 -27.04
N GLU A 82 -16.41 3.96 -26.87
CA GLU A 82 -16.19 5.13 -26.02
C GLU A 82 -15.86 4.74 -24.56
N GLN A 83 -16.54 3.72 -24.03
CA GLN A 83 -16.24 3.20 -22.70
C GLN A 83 -14.88 2.51 -22.63
N ALA A 84 -14.52 1.72 -23.65
CA ALA A 84 -13.21 1.08 -23.73
C ALA A 84 -12.08 2.11 -23.81
N THR A 85 -12.21 3.14 -24.66
CA THR A 85 -11.23 4.23 -24.75
C THR A 85 -11.09 4.97 -23.42
N LYS A 86 -12.21 5.26 -22.73
CA LYS A 86 -12.17 5.88 -21.40
C LYS A 86 -11.49 4.98 -20.37
N LEU A 87 -11.80 3.68 -20.38
CA LEU A 87 -11.23 2.72 -19.45
C LEU A 87 -9.72 2.57 -19.66
N ILE A 88 -9.27 2.48 -20.91
CA ILE A 88 -7.85 2.42 -21.26
C ILE A 88 -7.14 3.70 -20.82
N GLY A 89 -7.72 4.87 -21.13
CA GLY A 89 -7.14 6.15 -20.71
C GLY A 89 -7.03 6.28 -19.19
N GLN A 90 -8.05 5.84 -18.45
CA GLN A 90 -8.01 5.82 -16.99
C GLN A 90 -6.95 4.85 -16.46
N ALA A 91 -6.89 3.64 -17.01
CA ALA A 91 -5.89 2.65 -16.62
C ALA A 91 -4.45 3.13 -16.88
N ASP A 92 -4.22 3.85 -17.99
CA ASP A 92 -2.93 4.46 -18.29
C ASP A 92 -2.57 5.56 -17.29
N ILE A 93 -3.52 6.44 -16.95
CA ILE A 93 -3.33 7.49 -15.93
C ILE A 93 -3.00 6.85 -14.57
N ASP A 94 -3.76 5.84 -14.16
CA ASP A 94 -3.56 5.15 -12.89
C ASP A 94 -2.22 4.41 -12.86
N ALA A 95 -1.84 3.76 -13.96
CA ALA A 95 -0.54 3.10 -14.09
C ALA A 95 0.62 4.10 -14.03
N GLN A 96 0.49 5.28 -14.65
CA GLN A 96 1.50 6.34 -14.57
C GLN A 96 1.59 6.91 -13.14
N ALA A 97 0.44 7.17 -12.50
CA ALA A 97 0.39 7.65 -11.12
C ALA A 97 1.04 6.64 -10.16
N LEU A 98 0.72 5.35 -10.30
CA LEU A 98 1.30 4.28 -9.50
C LEU A 98 2.82 4.17 -9.72
N ARG A 99 3.29 4.24 -10.98
CA ARG A 99 4.74 4.22 -11.27
C ARG A 99 5.46 5.43 -10.68
N ALA A 100 4.86 6.61 -10.75
CA ALA A 100 5.42 7.82 -10.17
C ALA A 100 5.50 7.74 -8.65
N ALA A 101 4.42 7.29 -7.99
CA ALA A 101 4.38 7.06 -6.55
C ALA A 101 5.44 6.03 -6.11
N ALA A 102 5.48 4.86 -6.75
CA ALA A 102 6.46 3.83 -6.45
C ALA A 102 7.90 4.30 -6.67
N SER A 103 8.16 5.08 -7.72
CA SER A 103 9.48 5.66 -7.98
C SER A 103 9.88 6.67 -6.90
N GLY A 104 8.92 7.49 -6.44
CA GLY A 104 9.11 8.41 -5.32
C GLY A 104 9.40 7.69 -4.00
N GLU A 105 8.64 6.64 -3.68
CA GLU A 105 8.87 5.81 -2.49
C GLU A 105 10.24 5.12 -2.52
N VAL A 106 10.64 4.56 -3.66
CA VAL A 106 11.97 3.95 -3.82
C VAL A 106 13.08 5.00 -3.66
N ALA A 107 12.91 6.20 -4.22
CA ALA A 107 13.89 7.28 -4.05
C ALA A 107 14.00 7.73 -2.59
N ALA A 108 12.87 7.88 -1.90
CA ALA A 108 12.84 8.24 -0.48
C ALA A 108 13.49 7.15 0.39
N ALA A 109 13.14 5.88 0.17
CA ALA A 109 13.73 4.75 0.89
C ALA A 109 15.24 4.64 0.67
N ARG A 110 15.72 4.91 -0.55
CA ARG A 110 17.16 4.96 -0.85
C ARG A 110 17.86 6.11 -0.12
N ALA A 111 17.28 7.31 -0.14
CA ALA A 111 17.84 8.46 0.55
C ALA A 111 17.91 8.22 2.07
N GLU A 112 16.85 7.66 2.66
CA GLU A 112 16.82 7.30 4.08
C GLU A 112 17.88 6.23 4.42
N ALA A 113 17.99 5.19 3.60
CA ALA A 113 18.98 4.13 3.79
C ALA A 113 20.43 4.68 3.67
N GLU A 114 20.69 5.57 2.72
CA GLU A 114 21.99 6.22 2.58
C GLU A 114 22.33 7.10 3.79
N ASP A 115 21.38 7.87 4.29
CA ASP A 115 21.59 8.71 5.46
C ASP A 115 21.76 7.89 6.75
N ALA A 116 21.00 6.81 6.91
CA ALA A 116 21.17 5.86 8.01
C ALA A 116 22.56 5.22 7.96
N ALA A 117 23.00 4.77 6.78
CA ALA A 117 24.33 4.19 6.59
C ALA A 117 25.45 5.20 6.91
N LYS A 118 25.34 6.45 6.44
CA LYS A 118 26.31 7.52 6.76
C LYS A 118 26.39 7.77 8.26
N ARG A 119 25.23 7.83 8.96
CA ARG A 119 25.17 8.01 10.42
C ARG A 119 25.84 6.84 11.13
N GLN A 120 25.55 5.61 10.73
CA GLN A 120 26.14 4.41 11.33
C GLN A 120 27.66 4.37 11.14
N VAL A 121 28.16 4.71 9.94
CA VAL A 121 29.60 4.79 9.67
C VAL A 121 30.24 5.89 10.53
N ALA A 122 29.66 7.09 10.58
CA ALA A 122 30.19 8.19 11.38
C ALA A 122 30.24 7.84 12.88
N GLU A 123 29.20 7.20 13.40
CA GLU A 123 29.18 6.72 14.78
C GLU A 123 30.22 5.63 15.03
N ALA A 124 30.35 4.66 14.13
CA ALA A 124 31.34 3.60 14.24
C ALA A 124 32.78 4.16 14.20
N THR A 125 33.06 5.12 13.32
CA THR A 125 34.36 5.81 13.24
C THR A 125 34.65 6.56 14.54
N LYS A 126 33.69 7.34 15.05
CA LYS A 126 33.86 8.06 16.32
C LYS A 126 34.13 7.11 17.50
N ARG A 127 33.41 5.99 17.57
CA ARG A 127 33.64 4.97 18.60
C ARG A 127 35.03 4.33 18.46
N ALA A 128 35.46 4.03 17.24
CA ALA A 128 36.79 3.49 16.98
C ALA A 128 37.89 4.48 17.40
N GLU A 129 37.76 5.76 17.05
CA GLU A 129 38.68 6.82 17.48
C GLU A 129 38.76 6.92 19.01
N GLN A 130 37.61 6.87 19.70
CA GLN A 130 37.56 6.88 21.17
C GLN A 130 38.25 5.66 21.79
N ILE A 131 38.04 4.47 21.23
CA ILE A 131 38.70 3.23 21.69
C ILE A 131 40.22 3.36 21.51
N VAL A 132 40.68 3.81 20.35
CA VAL A 132 42.12 3.99 20.07
C VAL A 132 42.72 5.03 21.02
N ALA A 133 42.08 6.20 21.19
CA ALA A 133 42.57 7.24 22.09
C ALA A 133 42.67 6.75 23.55
N THR A 134 41.66 6.01 24.01
CA THR A 134 41.64 5.42 25.36
C THR A 134 42.73 4.36 25.51
N ALA A 135 42.89 3.48 24.51
CA ALA A 135 43.92 2.45 24.51
C ALA A 135 45.34 3.05 24.52
N THR A 136 45.59 4.09 23.73
CA THR A 136 46.86 4.81 23.70
C THR A 136 47.16 5.45 25.06
N THR A 137 46.19 6.16 25.64
CA THR A 137 46.35 6.80 26.96
C THR A 137 46.67 5.76 28.04
N ASN A 138 45.95 4.63 28.05
CA ASN A 138 46.19 3.55 29.00
C ASN A 138 47.56 2.89 28.80
N ALA A 139 47.98 2.68 27.56
CA ALA A 139 49.28 2.11 27.24
C ALA A 139 50.43 3.04 27.67
N GLU A 140 50.29 4.36 27.45
CA GLU A 140 51.27 5.35 27.89
C GLU A 140 51.36 5.43 29.42
N ALA A 141 50.22 5.41 30.12
CA ALA A 141 50.19 5.36 31.57
C ALA A 141 50.85 4.09 32.13
N LEU A 142 50.56 2.92 31.53
CA LEU A 142 51.18 1.67 31.91
C LEU A 142 52.69 1.68 31.68
N ARG A 143 53.14 2.18 30.53
CA ARG A 143 54.58 2.32 30.22
C ARG A 143 55.26 3.24 31.23
N SER A 144 54.68 4.40 31.51
CA SER A 144 55.25 5.36 32.47
C SER A 144 55.36 4.75 33.87
N ARG A 145 54.34 4.02 34.33
CA ARG A 145 54.36 3.32 35.61
C ARG A 145 55.43 2.22 35.63
N ALA A 146 55.51 1.40 34.60
CA ALA A 146 56.53 0.35 34.49
C ALA A 146 57.95 0.92 34.49
N GLU A 147 58.18 2.06 33.82
CA GLU A 147 59.47 2.76 33.84
C GLU A 147 59.81 3.30 35.23
N GLN A 148 58.85 3.85 35.97
CA GLN A 148 59.04 4.31 37.35
C GLN A 148 59.35 3.15 38.29
N ASP A 149 58.56 2.07 38.23
CA ASP A 149 58.76 0.87 39.05
C ASP A 149 60.13 0.23 38.77
N ALA A 150 60.54 0.15 37.50
CA ALA A 150 61.86 -0.35 37.11
C ALA A 150 63.00 0.54 37.66
N ARG A 151 62.87 1.87 37.60
CA ARG A 151 63.86 2.79 38.17
C ARG A 151 63.99 2.61 39.68
N LEU A 152 62.87 2.52 40.40
CA LEU A 152 62.84 2.30 41.84
C LEU A 152 63.44 0.94 42.23
N ALA A 153 63.18 -0.10 41.45
CA ALA A 153 63.77 -1.42 41.67
C ALA A 153 65.30 -1.40 41.50
N VAL A 154 65.79 -0.73 40.44
CA VAL A 154 67.23 -0.55 40.23
C VAL A 154 67.85 0.27 41.35
N GLU A 155 67.23 1.38 41.75
CA GLU A 155 67.72 2.22 42.83
C GLU A 155 67.82 1.44 44.15
N THR A 156 66.74 0.74 44.53
CA THR A 156 66.72 -0.13 45.72
C THR A 156 67.84 -1.17 45.66
N ALA A 157 67.97 -1.90 44.54
CA ALA A 157 69.01 -2.91 44.38
C ALA A 157 70.43 -2.32 44.47
N THR A 158 70.64 -1.11 43.94
CA THR A 158 71.95 -0.44 44.05
C THR A 158 72.28 -0.01 45.48
N GLN A 159 71.29 0.48 46.24
CA GLN A 159 71.45 0.85 47.65
C GLN A 159 71.73 -0.38 48.52
N GLU A 160 70.99 -1.47 48.30
CA GLU A 160 71.23 -2.75 48.98
C GLU A 160 72.63 -3.29 48.68
N ALA A 161 73.05 -3.28 47.41
CA ALA A 161 74.39 -3.71 47.01
C ALA A 161 75.51 -2.83 47.58
N ALA A 162 75.26 -1.52 47.76
CA ALA A 162 76.21 -0.62 48.42
C ALA A 162 76.30 -0.93 49.93
N THR A 163 75.17 -1.16 50.57
CA THR A 163 75.09 -1.53 52.00
C THR A 163 75.81 -2.85 52.27
N LEU A 164 75.55 -3.88 51.46
CA LEU A 164 76.22 -5.18 51.55
C LEU A 164 77.73 -5.06 51.35
N ARG A 165 78.19 -4.29 50.36
CA ARG A 165 79.63 -4.03 50.15
C ARG A 165 80.26 -3.29 51.32
N GLY A 166 79.58 -2.30 51.90
CA GLY A 166 80.03 -1.59 53.09
C GLY A 166 80.19 -2.51 54.30
N GLY A 167 79.20 -3.38 54.53
CA GLY A 167 79.25 -4.40 55.58
C GLY A 167 80.41 -5.38 55.38
N ALA A 168 80.52 -5.96 54.18
CA ALA A 168 81.59 -6.90 53.84
C ALA A 168 82.99 -6.27 53.95
N SER A 169 83.16 -5.01 53.55
CA SER A 169 84.43 -4.28 53.70
C SER A 169 84.79 -4.05 55.17
N THR A 170 83.81 -3.79 56.02
CA THR A 170 84.00 -3.59 57.45
C THR A 170 84.40 -4.91 58.12
N GLU A 171 83.67 -5.98 57.86
CA GLU A 171 83.95 -7.32 58.36
C GLU A 171 85.34 -7.81 57.91
N ALA A 172 85.71 -7.61 56.64
CA ALA A 172 87.03 -7.95 56.14
C ALA A 172 88.16 -7.15 56.83
N ALA A 173 87.92 -5.87 57.15
CA ALA A 173 88.88 -5.04 57.88
C ALA A 173 89.04 -5.51 59.34
N GLU A 174 87.94 -5.87 60.00
CA GLU A 174 87.95 -6.42 61.36
C GLU A 174 88.67 -7.77 61.45
N LEU A 175 88.38 -8.69 60.52
CA LEU A 175 89.06 -9.97 60.41
C LEU A 175 90.56 -9.78 60.16
N ARG A 176 90.94 -8.88 59.25
CA ARG A 176 92.34 -8.57 58.97
C ARG A 176 93.05 -7.99 60.20
N ALA A 177 92.40 -7.07 60.92
CA ALA A 177 92.95 -6.49 62.13
C ALA A 177 93.14 -7.53 63.24
N THR A 178 92.16 -8.42 63.43
CA THR A 178 92.23 -9.54 64.38
C THR A 178 93.37 -10.49 64.02
N ALA A 179 93.43 -10.94 62.76
CA ALA A 179 94.50 -11.82 62.27
C ALA A 179 95.89 -11.19 62.42
N GLN A 180 96.04 -9.88 62.17
CA GLN A 180 97.31 -9.16 62.39
C GLN A 180 97.71 -9.14 63.87
N ARG A 181 96.75 -8.92 64.79
CA ARG A 181 97.02 -8.95 66.23
C ARG A 181 97.43 -10.34 66.69
N GLU A 182 96.72 -11.38 66.26
CA GLU A 182 97.03 -12.78 66.57
C GLU A 182 98.41 -13.17 66.04
N ALA A 183 98.72 -12.81 64.80
CA ALA A 183 100.03 -13.05 64.20
C ALA A 183 101.15 -12.35 64.97
N ALA A 184 100.97 -11.08 65.33
CA ALA A 184 101.95 -10.33 66.13
C ALA A 184 102.16 -10.96 67.52
N ALA A 185 101.08 -11.41 68.17
CA ALA A 185 101.15 -12.10 69.45
C ALA A 185 101.90 -13.44 69.34
N ALA A 186 101.65 -14.22 68.28
CA ALA A 186 102.35 -15.48 68.02
C ALA A 186 103.85 -15.26 67.78
N VAL A 187 104.22 -14.24 67.00
CA VAL A 187 105.62 -13.88 66.77
C VAL A 187 106.30 -13.44 68.07
N ALA A 188 105.65 -12.59 68.88
CA ALA A 188 106.19 -12.15 70.16
C ALA A 188 106.38 -13.32 71.14
N ALA A 189 105.43 -14.26 71.20
CA ALA A 189 105.55 -15.46 72.01
C ALA A 189 106.71 -16.35 71.55
N ALA A 190 106.88 -16.55 70.25
CA ALA A 190 107.99 -17.30 69.68
C ALA A 190 109.35 -16.64 69.95
N GLN A 191 109.44 -15.31 69.85
CA GLN A 191 110.66 -14.55 70.18
C GLN A 191 111.01 -14.68 71.66
N LYS A 192 110.02 -14.63 72.56
CA LYS A 192 110.24 -14.83 74.00
C LYS A 192 110.80 -16.22 74.29
N GLN A 193 110.22 -17.27 73.68
CA GLN A 193 110.73 -18.64 73.83
C GLN A 193 112.15 -18.83 73.29
N ALA A 194 112.54 -18.11 72.23
CA ALA A 194 113.88 -18.19 71.67
C ALA A 194 114.95 -17.43 72.50
N ALA A 195 114.54 -16.56 73.41
CA ALA A 195 115.42 -15.78 74.28
C ALA A 195 115.62 -16.39 75.68
N GLU A 196 114.86 -17.43 76.02
CA GLU A 196 115.06 -18.31 77.19
C GLU A 196 116.03 -19.45 76.85
#